data_AF-A9JSA4-F1
#
_entry.id   AF-A9JSA4-F1
#
_cell.length_a   1.000
_cell.length_b   1.000
_cell.length_c   1.000
_cell.angle_alpha   90.00
_cell.angle_beta   90.00
_cell.angle_gamma   90.00
#
_symmetry.space_group_name_H-M   'P 1'
#
loop_
_entity.id
_entity.type
_entity.pdbx_description
1 polymer ?
#
loop_
_entity_poly.entity_id
_entity_poly.type
_entity_poly.pdbx_seq_one_letter_code
_entity_poly.pdbx_strand_id
1 'polypeptide(L)'
;MEEQKENRPLHTEDEDDLCRKLSKNLDFAGGKQRCRLDGQEDTGNSTISSHASDFSDPVYKEIAIANGCVNRMTKDELKAKLAEHKLDTRGVKDVLRKRLKNYYKKQKLRHALHKDSNTDCYYDYICVIDFEATCEEGNSTDYTHEIIEFPIVLLNTHTLEIEDVFQRYVRPEINPQLSEFCVNLTGITQDIVDKSDIFPDVLRSVVDWMREKELGTKYKYAILTDGSWDMSKFLNMQCRVSRLKYPRFAKKWINIRKSYGNFYKVPRTQTKLTTMLEKLGMTYDGRLHSGVDDSKNIARIAAHMLQDGCELRVNERMHAGQLMTVSSSLPFEGAPVPQNPQLRN
;
A
#
# COMPACT_ATOMS: atom_id res chain seq x y z
N MET A 1 -1.79 17.65 60.50
CA MET A 1 -1.36 18.46 59.34
C MET A 1 -0.21 17.72 58.71
N GLU A 2 -0.32 17.00 57.61
CA GLU A 2 -1.31 16.95 56.53
C GLU A 2 -1.45 15.48 56.05
N GLU A 3 -2.65 15.11 55.60
CA GLU A 3 -2.97 13.81 55.00
C GLU A 3 -2.48 13.73 53.55
N GLN A 4 -1.86 12.61 53.18
CA GLN A 4 -1.63 12.22 51.79
C GLN A 4 -2.94 11.67 51.20
N LYS A 5 -3.49 12.32 50.17
CA LYS A 5 -4.55 11.76 49.32
C LYS A 5 -3.95 10.95 48.18
N GLU A 6 -4.16 9.64 48.25
CA GLU A 6 -3.88 8.68 47.20
C GLU A 6 -5.02 8.70 46.15
N ASN A 7 -4.71 9.05 44.90
CA ASN A 7 -5.67 9.03 43.80
C ASN A 7 -5.75 7.61 43.20
N ARG A 8 -6.76 6.83 43.59
CA ARG A 8 -7.18 5.61 42.87
C ARG A 8 -7.98 6.00 41.61
N PRO A 9 -7.77 5.34 40.45
CA PRO A 9 -8.72 5.40 39.36
C PRO A 9 -9.99 4.64 39.76
N LEU A 10 -11.16 5.29 39.69
CA LEU A 10 -12.44 4.57 39.72
C LEU A 10 -12.57 3.75 38.43
N HIS A 11 -12.34 2.45 38.53
CA HIS A 11 -12.89 1.47 37.59
C HIS A 11 -14.39 1.39 37.84
N THR A 12 -15.21 1.82 36.88
CA THR A 12 -16.65 1.61 36.93
C THR A 12 -16.99 0.24 36.35
N GLU A 13 -17.58 -0.63 37.17
CA GLU A 13 -18.03 -1.97 36.81
C GLU A 13 -19.03 -1.99 35.64
N ASP A 14 -19.61 -0.83 35.29
CA ASP A 14 -20.54 -0.62 34.18
C ASP A 14 -19.92 -0.74 32.77
N GLU A 15 -18.63 -0.42 32.57
CA GLU A 15 -18.00 -0.49 31.23
C GLU A 15 -17.64 -1.92 30.82
N ASP A 16 -17.21 -2.75 31.78
CA ASP A 16 -16.90 -4.16 31.55
C ASP A 16 -18.18 -4.97 31.33
N ASP A 17 -19.27 -4.64 32.02
CA ASP A 17 -20.56 -5.28 31.81
C ASP A 17 -21.19 -4.89 30.46
N LEU A 18 -20.95 -3.66 29.97
CA LEU A 18 -21.37 -3.25 28.62
C LEU A 18 -20.56 -3.95 27.51
N CYS A 19 -19.23 -4.10 27.68
CA CYS A 19 -18.38 -4.82 26.73
C CYS A 19 -18.70 -6.35 26.75
N ARG A 20 -19.13 -6.92 27.90
CA ARG A 20 -19.67 -8.29 28.00
C ARG A 20 -21.07 -8.46 27.39
N LYS A 21 -21.98 -7.51 27.60
CA LYS A 21 -23.33 -7.52 27.01
C LYS A 21 -23.30 -7.38 25.49
N LEU A 22 -22.41 -6.54 24.95
CA LEU A 22 -22.20 -6.41 23.51
C LEU A 22 -21.54 -7.65 22.88
N SER A 23 -20.73 -8.38 23.65
CA SER A 23 -20.16 -9.67 23.20
C SER A 23 -21.22 -10.77 23.08
N LYS A 24 -22.35 -10.67 23.80
CA LYS A 24 -23.47 -11.62 23.74
C LYS A 24 -24.56 -11.24 22.74
N ASN A 25 -24.75 -9.95 22.45
CA ASN A 25 -25.75 -9.45 21.49
C ASN A 25 -25.29 -9.48 20.01
N LEU A 26 -24.15 -10.08 19.71
CA LEU A 26 -23.66 -10.27 18.33
C LEU A 26 -24.32 -11.47 17.62
N ASP A 27 -25.09 -12.30 18.34
CA ASP A 27 -25.85 -13.42 17.80
C ASP A 27 -27.37 -13.16 17.91
N PHE A 28 -28.05 -13.24 16.76
CA PHE A 28 -29.50 -13.14 16.52
C PHE A 28 -30.18 -11.76 16.61
N ALA A 29 -30.70 -11.29 15.46
CA ALA A 29 -32.15 -11.29 15.18
C ALA A 29 -32.44 -10.77 13.76
N GLY A 30 -32.87 -11.68 12.87
CA GLY A 30 -33.68 -11.32 11.72
C GLY A 30 -35.11 -11.02 12.17
N GLY A 31 -35.64 -9.87 11.75
CA GLY A 31 -37.01 -9.46 12.03
C GLY A 31 -37.54 -8.63 10.86
N LYS A 32 -38.47 -9.22 10.10
CA LYS A 32 -39.23 -8.56 9.03
C LYS A 32 -40.02 -7.38 9.60
N GLN A 33 -39.94 -6.23 8.95
CA GLN A 33 -41.03 -5.25 9.00
C GLN A 33 -41.26 -4.62 7.62
N ARG A 34 -42.53 -4.48 7.30
CA ARG A 34 -43.12 -4.37 5.97
C ARG A 34 -43.63 -2.94 5.74
N CYS A 35 -43.30 -2.39 4.56
CA CYS A 35 -43.99 -1.35 3.78
C CYS A 35 -44.30 0.03 4.40
N ARG A 36 -43.88 1.10 3.71
CA ARG A 36 -44.76 1.91 2.85
C ARG A 36 -43.94 2.79 1.88
N LEU A 37 -44.33 2.74 0.61
CA LEU A 37 -43.95 3.67 -0.44
C LEU A 37 -44.77 4.95 -0.25
N ASP A 38 -44.16 6.11 -0.48
CA ASP A 38 -44.79 7.22 -1.19
C ASP A 38 -43.67 8.17 -1.64
N GLY A 39 -43.70 8.51 -2.93
CA GLY A 39 -42.75 9.42 -3.56
C GLY A 39 -43.33 10.83 -3.68
N GLN A 40 -42.44 11.81 -3.73
CA GLN A 40 -42.62 13.03 -4.52
C GLN A 40 -41.26 13.72 -4.68
N GLU A 41 -40.87 13.90 -5.94
CA GLU A 41 -39.78 14.76 -6.36
C GLU A 41 -40.19 16.22 -6.12
N ASP A 42 -39.29 17.02 -5.55
CA ASP A 42 -39.42 18.46 -5.66
C ASP A 42 -38.06 19.14 -5.83
N THR A 43 -37.97 19.94 -6.88
CA THR A 43 -36.83 20.72 -7.32
C THR A 43 -36.68 21.97 -6.46
N GLY A 44 -35.54 22.16 -5.80
CA GLY A 44 -35.32 23.35 -4.97
C GLY A 44 -33.87 23.59 -4.60
N ASN A 45 -33.28 24.60 -5.23
CA ASN A 45 -31.93 25.12 -5.04
C ASN A 45 -31.71 25.58 -3.58
N SER A 46 -30.79 24.96 -2.83
CA SER A 46 -30.43 25.43 -1.47
C SER A 46 -28.91 25.50 -1.27
N THR A 47 -28.44 26.74 -1.25
CA THR A 47 -27.25 27.30 -0.61
C THR A 47 -26.48 26.35 0.32
N ILE A 48 -25.22 26.08 -0.03
CA ILE A 48 -24.28 25.24 0.70
C ILE A 48 -23.95 25.88 2.06
N SER A 49 -24.53 25.34 3.13
CA SER A 49 -24.22 25.67 4.52
C SER A 49 -23.17 24.71 5.08
N SER A 50 -22.07 25.29 5.57
CA SER A 50 -21.14 24.82 6.61
C SER A 50 -21.03 23.32 6.89
N HIS A 51 -19.85 22.76 6.60
CA HIS A 51 -19.36 21.43 6.97
C HIS A 51 -19.81 20.94 8.36
N ALA A 52 -20.85 20.11 8.40
CA ALA A 52 -21.04 19.14 9.47
C ALA A 52 -19.96 18.06 9.29
N SER A 53 -19.24 17.72 10.36
CA SER A 53 -18.16 16.73 10.31
C SER A 53 -18.69 15.36 9.86
N ASP A 54 -18.03 14.74 8.88
CA ASP A 54 -18.34 13.40 8.32
C ASP A 54 -18.34 12.26 9.37
N PHE A 55 -17.95 12.54 10.62
CA PHE A 55 -17.92 11.59 11.75
C PHE A 55 -19.04 11.79 12.77
N SER A 56 -20.06 12.58 12.44
CA SER A 56 -21.19 12.86 13.34
C SER A 56 -22.19 11.71 13.47
N ASP A 57 -22.10 10.71 12.58
CA ASP A 57 -22.99 9.54 12.57
C ASP A 57 -22.80 8.65 13.83
N PRO A 58 -23.89 8.25 14.51
CA PRO A 58 -23.83 7.35 15.67
C PRO A 58 -23.00 6.07 15.47
N VAL A 59 -22.93 5.55 14.24
CA VAL A 59 -22.13 4.36 13.90
C VAL A 59 -20.65 4.52 14.30
N TYR A 60 -20.11 5.73 14.24
CA TYR A 60 -18.71 5.98 14.60
C TYR A 60 -18.45 5.87 16.11
N LYS A 61 -19.44 6.17 16.95
CA LYS A 61 -19.35 5.94 18.40
C LYS A 61 -19.26 4.44 18.69
N GLU A 62 -20.07 3.64 18.00
CA GLU A 62 -20.02 2.18 18.15
C GLU A 62 -18.70 1.58 17.65
N ILE A 63 -18.17 2.10 16.54
CA ILE A 63 -16.84 1.72 16.03
C ILE A 63 -15.76 2.06 17.06
N ALA A 64 -15.85 3.22 17.71
CA ALA A 64 -14.90 3.60 18.76
C ALA A 64 -14.94 2.65 19.97
N ILE A 65 -16.14 2.27 20.43
CA ILE A 65 -16.31 1.29 21.52
C ILE A 65 -15.73 -0.07 21.12
N ALA A 66 -16.05 -0.56 19.92
CA ALA A 66 -15.51 -1.82 19.40
C ALA A 66 -13.96 -1.78 19.32
N ASN A 67 -13.40 -0.67 18.85
CA ASN A 67 -11.94 -0.46 18.82
C ASN A 67 -11.33 -0.49 20.23
N GLY A 68 -12.03 0.03 21.24
CA GLY A 68 -11.65 -0.03 22.65
C GLY A 68 -11.60 -1.46 23.18
N CYS A 69 -12.65 -2.26 22.94
CA CYS A 69 -12.68 -3.68 23.32
C CYS A 69 -11.54 -4.47 22.61
N VAL A 70 -11.31 -4.25 21.31
CA VAL A 70 -10.23 -4.90 20.55
C VAL A 70 -8.82 -4.49 21.04
N ASN A 71 -8.64 -3.27 21.56
CA ASN A 71 -7.36 -2.84 22.13
C ASN A 71 -6.96 -3.66 23.37
N ARG A 72 -7.95 -4.07 24.18
CA ARG A 72 -7.76 -4.79 25.44
C ARG A 72 -7.51 -6.30 25.25
N MET A 73 -7.81 -6.85 24.08
CA MET A 73 -7.62 -8.27 23.79
C MET A 73 -6.14 -8.70 23.82
N THR A 74 -5.91 -9.90 24.33
CA THR A 74 -4.66 -10.65 24.22
C THR A 74 -4.45 -11.16 22.78
N LYS A 75 -3.23 -11.65 22.48
CA LYS A 75 -2.93 -12.17 21.14
C LYS A 75 -3.79 -13.39 20.79
N ASP A 76 -4.06 -14.25 21.76
CA ASP A 76 -4.81 -15.49 21.53
C ASP A 76 -6.31 -15.21 21.37
N GLU A 77 -6.87 -14.26 22.14
CA GLU A 77 -8.25 -13.79 21.93
C GLU A 77 -8.42 -13.15 20.55
N LEU A 78 -7.45 -12.33 20.10
CA LEU A 78 -7.48 -11.75 18.76
C LEU A 78 -7.47 -12.85 17.69
N LYS A 79 -6.61 -13.86 17.82
CA LYS A 79 -6.58 -15.00 16.89
C LYS A 79 -7.89 -15.77 16.87
N ALA A 80 -8.45 -16.07 18.05
CA ALA A 80 -9.71 -16.78 18.17
C ALA A 80 -10.85 -16.01 17.46
N LYS A 81 -10.96 -14.69 17.70
CA LYS A 81 -11.97 -13.85 17.05
C LYS A 81 -11.77 -13.70 15.54
N LEU A 82 -10.52 -13.62 15.08
CA LEU A 82 -10.23 -13.63 13.65
C LEU A 82 -10.62 -14.97 12.99
N ALA A 83 -10.30 -16.10 13.64
CA ALA A 83 -10.67 -17.43 13.16
C ALA A 83 -12.19 -17.62 13.07
N GLU A 84 -12.94 -17.14 14.07
CA GLU A 84 -14.41 -17.15 14.09
C GLU A 84 -15.00 -16.45 12.86
N HIS A 85 -14.38 -15.36 12.41
CA HIS A 85 -14.77 -14.61 11.21
C HIS A 85 -14.11 -15.09 9.92
N LYS A 86 -13.40 -16.23 9.94
CA LYS A 86 -12.67 -16.80 8.80
C LYS A 86 -11.65 -15.83 8.19
N LEU A 87 -11.04 -15.00 9.04
CA LEU A 87 -9.97 -14.07 8.66
C LEU A 87 -8.61 -14.70 8.92
N ASP A 88 -7.58 -14.23 8.22
CA ASP A 88 -6.20 -14.66 8.46
C ASP A 88 -5.79 -14.40 9.93
N THR A 89 -5.22 -15.42 10.58
CA THR A 89 -4.78 -15.38 11.99
C THR A 89 -3.26 -15.25 12.16
N ARG A 90 -2.51 -15.08 11.07
CA ARG A 90 -1.05 -14.90 11.05
C ARG A 90 -0.67 -13.46 11.35
N GLY A 91 0.55 -13.31 11.86
CA GLY A 91 1.19 -12.05 12.15
C GLY A 91 1.32 -11.72 13.65
N VAL A 92 1.92 -10.56 13.92
CA VAL A 92 2.12 -10.02 15.27
C VAL A 92 0.84 -9.39 15.83
N LYS A 93 0.81 -9.15 17.15
CA LYS A 93 -0.38 -8.64 17.86
C LYS A 93 -0.98 -7.39 17.21
N ASP A 94 -0.15 -6.44 16.78
CA ASP A 94 -0.62 -5.19 16.17
C ASP A 94 -1.28 -5.39 14.80
N VAL A 95 -0.79 -6.34 14.00
CA VAL A 95 -1.39 -6.74 12.72
C VAL A 95 -2.77 -7.35 12.95
N LEU A 96 -2.86 -8.34 13.86
CA LEU A 96 -4.13 -8.99 14.22
C LEU A 96 -5.16 -7.98 14.73
N ARG A 97 -4.72 -7.08 15.62
CA ARG A 97 -5.55 -5.99 16.16
C ARG A 97 -6.07 -5.09 15.04
N LYS A 98 -5.20 -4.69 14.11
CA LYS A 98 -5.57 -3.79 13.01
C LYS A 98 -6.57 -4.45 12.06
N ARG A 99 -6.35 -5.72 11.70
CA ARG A 99 -7.26 -6.55 10.89
C ARG A 99 -8.65 -6.63 11.51
N LEU A 100 -8.74 -6.99 12.79
CA LEU A 100 -10.02 -7.15 13.48
C LEU A 100 -10.79 -5.82 13.60
N LYS A 101 -10.09 -4.72 13.91
CA LYS A 101 -10.70 -3.38 13.95
C LYS A 101 -11.30 -2.98 12.60
N ASN A 102 -10.54 -3.19 11.53
CA ASN A 102 -11.00 -2.85 10.19
C ASN A 102 -12.16 -3.73 9.73
N TYR A 103 -12.17 -5.03 10.08
CA TYR A 103 -13.32 -5.90 9.85
C TYR A 103 -14.59 -5.36 10.50
N TYR A 104 -14.56 -5.05 11.81
CA TYR A 104 -15.73 -4.50 12.49
C TYR A 104 -16.17 -3.15 11.94
N LYS A 105 -15.21 -2.27 11.59
CA LYS A 105 -15.50 -1.00 10.90
C LYS A 105 -16.27 -1.25 9.60
N LYS A 106 -15.79 -2.19 8.75
CA LYS A 106 -16.43 -2.51 7.46
C LYS A 106 -17.83 -3.09 7.64
N GLN A 107 -18.03 -3.99 8.61
CA GLN A 107 -19.35 -4.55 8.91
C GLN A 107 -20.35 -3.47 9.36
N LYS A 108 -19.95 -2.62 10.29
CA LYS A 108 -20.82 -1.56 10.83
C LYS A 108 -21.18 -0.51 9.76
N LEU A 109 -20.21 -0.06 8.97
CA LEU A 109 -20.47 0.89 7.90
C LEU A 109 -21.37 0.31 6.81
N ARG A 110 -21.20 -0.98 6.45
CA ARG A 110 -22.07 -1.64 5.48
C ARG A 110 -23.52 -1.75 5.96
N HIS A 111 -23.73 -1.96 7.26
CA HIS A 111 -25.08 -2.02 7.83
C HIS A 111 -25.72 -0.64 8.01
N ALA A 112 -24.93 0.40 8.33
CA ALA A 112 -25.44 1.76 8.54
C ALA A 112 -25.69 2.51 7.22
N LEU A 113 -24.84 2.30 6.22
CA LEU A 113 -24.93 2.96 4.93
C LEU A 113 -25.49 1.96 3.91
N HIS A 114 -26.81 1.89 3.78
CA HIS A 114 -27.46 1.32 2.59
C HIS A 114 -27.10 2.20 1.39
N LYS A 115 -25.91 2.03 0.84
CA LYS A 115 -25.43 2.78 -0.32
C LYS A 115 -24.73 1.83 -1.28
N ASP A 116 -25.54 1.28 -2.18
CA ASP A 116 -25.14 1.05 -3.56
C ASP A 116 -24.83 2.43 -4.17
N SER A 117 -23.63 2.94 -3.91
CA SER A 117 -23.02 3.95 -4.77
C SER A 117 -21.73 3.35 -5.29
N ASN A 118 -21.87 2.62 -6.39
CA ASN A 118 -20.78 2.15 -7.22
C ASN A 118 -20.04 3.39 -7.77
N THR A 119 -19.06 3.87 -7.03
CA THR A 119 -18.02 4.76 -7.54
C THR A 119 -16.71 4.17 -7.09
N ASP A 120 -16.33 3.08 -7.76
CA ASP A 120 -15.02 2.47 -7.56
C ASP A 120 -13.95 3.42 -8.11
N CYS A 121 -13.58 4.39 -7.27
CA CYS A 121 -12.59 5.41 -7.58
C CYS A 121 -11.18 4.96 -7.17
N TYR A 122 -11.04 3.72 -6.71
CA TYR A 122 -9.75 3.14 -6.38
C TYR A 122 -8.98 2.74 -7.65
N TYR A 123 -7.72 2.34 -7.50
CA TYR A 123 -6.94 1.83 -8.64
C TYR A 123 -7.44 0.43 -8.98
N ASP A 124 -7.62 0.12 -10.27
CA ASP A 124 -7.84 -1.25 -10.74
C ASP A 124 -6.56 -2.08 -10.63
N TYR A 125 -5.41 -1.42 -10.88
CA TYR A 125 -4.10 -2.06 -10.86
C TYR A 125 -3.07 -1.30 -10.04
N ILE A 126 -2.16 -2.05 -9.42
CA ILE A 126 -0.93 -1.54 -8.84
C ILE A 126 0.25 -2.15 -9.59
N CYS A 127 1.11 -1.31 -10.15
CA CYS A 127 2.37 -1.71 -10.77
C CYS A 127 3.49 -1.64 -9.75
N VAL A 128 3.94 -2.79 -9.26
CA VAL A 128 5.03 -2.89 -8.29
C VAL A 128 6.36 -2.93 -9.03
N ILE A 129 7.28 -2.04 -8.65
CA ILE A 129 8.62 -1.92 -9.26
C ILE A 129 9.66 -1.92 -8.14
N ASP A 130 10.71 -2.70 -8.31
CA ASP A 130 11.90 -2.71 -7.46
C ASP A 130 13.14 -2.86 -8.34
N PHE A 131 13.91 -1.78 -8.51
CA PHE A 131 15.05 -1.81 -9.41
C PHE A 131 16.27 -2.44 -8.75
N GLU A 132 16.98 -3.29 -9.50
CA GLU A 132 18.38 -3.54 -9.19
C GLU A 132 19.27 -2.57 -9.94
N ALA A 133 20.35 -2.14 -9.29
CA ALA A 133 21.30 -1.19 -9.84
C ALA A 133 22.74 -1.62 -9.58
N THR A 134 23.66 -1.14 -10.43
CA THR A 134 25.09 -1.27 -10.20
C THR A 134 25.46 -0.73 -8.81
N CYS A 135 26.35 -1.42 -8.11
CA CYS A 135 26.80 -1.02 -6.78
C CYS A 135 28.22 -1.52 -6.49
N GLU A 136 28.84 -0.94 -5.47
CA GLU A 136 30.15 -1.33 -4.95
C GLU A 136 30.08 -1.52 -3.43
N GLU A 137 31.03 -2.29 -2.90
CA GLU A 137 31.18 -2.45 -1.45
C GLU A 137 31.46 -1.09 -0.79
N GLY A 138 30.88 -0.86 0.39
CA GLY A 138 31.00 0.41 1.12
C GLY A 138 29.99 1.49 0.69
N ASN A 139 29.26 1.32 -0.43
CA ASN A 139 28.15 2.17 -0.85
C ASN A 139 28.49 3.67 -0.86
N SER A 140 29.57 4.05 -1.56
CA SER A 140 30.01 5.43 -1.72
C SER A 140 28.89 6.34 -2.22
N THR A 141 28.78 7.54 -1.66
CA THR A 141 27.77 8.53 -2.07
C THR A 141 27.99 9.06 -3.48
N ASP A 142 29.21 8.99 -3.98
CA ASP A 142 29.62 9.53 -5.28
C ASP A 142 29.50 8.50 -6.40
N TYR A 143 29.15 7.24 -6.07
CA TYR A 143 29.00 6.18 -7.04
C TYR A 143 27.80 6.44 -7.96
N THR A 144 28.05 6.40 -9.27
CA THR A 144 27.01 6.58 -10.29
C THR A 144 26.32 5.26 -10.57
N HIS A 145 25.25 5.01 -9.82
CA HIS A 145 24.37 3.86 -10.03
C HIS A 145 23.67 3.90 -11.40
N GLU A 146 23.62 2.76 -12.05
CA GLU A 146 22.84 2.50 -13.26
C GLU A 146 21.90 1.32 -13.03
N ILE A 147 20.67 1.40 -13.51
CA ILE A 147 19.69 0.32 -13.41
C ILE A 147 20.18 -0.85 -14.26
N ILE A 148 20.16 -2.06 -13.69
CA ILE A 148 20.56 -3.32 -14.34
C ILE A 148 19.44 -4.37 -14.37
N GLU A 149 18.36 -4.17 -13.61
CA GLU A 149 17.11 -4.93 -13.72
C GLU A 149 15.91 -3.99 -13.62
N PHE A 150 14.95 -4.15 -14.53
CA PHE A 150 13.68 -3.42 -14.56
C PHE A 150 12.51 -4.42 -14.52
N PRO A 151 12.07 -4.81 -13.31
CA PRO A 151 10.89 -5.64 -13.12
C PRO A 151 9.63 -4.78 -12.94
N ILE A 152 8.48 -5.31 -13.38
CA ILE A 152 7.15 -4.78 -13.05
C ILE A 152 6.23 -5.95 -12.75
N VAL A 153 5.63 -5.97 -11.56
CA VAL A 153 4.60 -6.93 -11.17
C VAL A 153 3.24 -6.23 -11.16
N LEU A 154 2.30 -6.75 -11.94
CA LEU A 154 0.95 -6.20 -12.08
C LEU A 154 -0.01 -6.88 -11.10
N LEU A 155 -0.39 -6.16 -10.05
CA LEU A 155 -1.37 -6.62 -9.06
C LEU A 155 -2.76 -6.07 -9.40
N ASN A 156 -3.74 -6.95 -9.64
CA ASN A 156 -5.14 -6.58 -9.75
C ASN A 156 -5.71 -6.36 -8.33
N THR A 157 -6.28 -5.18 -8.06
CA THR A 157 -6.76 -4.82 -6.72
C THR A 157 -8.13 -5.42 -6.38
N HIS A 158 -8.88 -5.85 -7.40
CA HIS A 158 -10.19 -6.48 -7.27
C HIS A 158 -10.06 -7.96 -6.90
N THR A 159 -9.18 -8.68 -7.61
CA THR A 159 -8.92 -10.11 -7.37
C THR A 159 -7.86 -10.34 -6.30
N LEU A 160 -6.98 -9.35 -6.10
CA LEU A 160 -5.80 -9.40 -5.22
C LEU A 160 -4.77 -10.43 -5.68
N GLU A 161 -4.77 -10.73 -6.97
CA GLU A 161 -3.84 -11.66 -7.62
C GLU A 161 -2.87 -10.91 -8.53
N ILE A 162 -1.66 -11.49 -8.68
CA ILE A 162 -0.69 -11.04 -9.67
C ILE A 162 -1.17 -11.55 -11.04
N GLU A 163 -1.49 -10.63 -11.94
CA GLU A 163 -2.00 -10.98 -13.27
C GLU A 163 -0.91 -11.11 -14.32
N ASP A 164 0.18 -10.34 -14.18
CA ASP A 164 1.29 -10.40 -15.11
C ASP A 164 2.59 -9.92 -14.47
N VAL A 165 3.71 -10.35 -15.06
CA VAL A 165 5.06 -10.00 -14.62
C VAL A 165 5.90 -9.67 -15.85
N PHE A 166 6.41 -8.45 -15.89
CA PHE A 166 7.42 -8.01 -16.84
C PHE A 166 8.80 -8.01 -16.16
N GLN A 167 9.81 -8.51 -16.85
CA GLN A 167 11.19 -8.45 -16.38
C GLN A 167 12.13 -8.25 -17.57
N ARG A 168 13.02 -7.26 -17.46
CA ARG A 168 14.13 -7.07 -18.38
C ARG A 168 15.38 -6.68 -17.60
N TYR A 169 16.50 -7.22 -18.02
CA TYR A 169 17.81 -6.73 -17.60
C TYR A 169 18.22 -5.55 -18.47
N VAL A 170 19.12 -4.72 -17.95
CA VAL A 170 19.57 -3.49 -18.59
C VAL A 170 21.09 -3.48 -18.63
N ARG A 171 21.66 -3.15 -19.78
CA ARG A 171 23.12 -2.98 -19.91
C ARG A 171 23.54 -1.60 -19.41
N PRO A 172 24.40 -1.50 -18.37
CA PRO A 172 24.98 -0.24 -17.95
C PRO A 172 26.02 0.27 -18.96
N GLU A 173 26.12 1.58 -19.13
CA GLU A 173 27.01 2.23 -20.11
C GLU A 173 28.14 3.04 -19.47
N ILE A 174 27.97 3.52 -18.22
CA ILE A 174 29.00 4.27 -17.49
C ILE A 174 29.95 3.32 -16.76
N ASN A 175 29.39 2.34 -16.04
CA ASN A 175 30.11 1.30 -15.32
C ASN A 175 29.69 -0.08 -15.87
N PRO A 176 30.13 -0.44 -17.10
CA PRO A 176 29.67 -1.66 -17.77
C PRO A 176 30.10 -2.95 -17.06
N GLN A 177 31.22 -2.91 -16.33
CA GLN A 177 31.70 -4.06 -15.54
C GLN A 177 31.06 -4.04 -14.16
N LEU A 178 30.30 -5.08 -13.83
CA LEU A 178 29.73 -5.27 -12.50
C LEU A 178 30.83 -5.60 -11.49
N SER A 179 30.76 -4.99 -10.31
CA SER A 179 31.61 -5.38 -9.19
C SER A 179 31.26 -6.78 -8.70
N GLU A 180 32.22 -7.49 -8.11
CA GLU A 180 31.97 -8.79 -7.49
C GLU A 180 30.89 -8.70 -6.39
N PHE A 181 30.90 -7.61 -5.62
CA PHE A 181 29.87 -7.32 -4.63
C PHE A 181 28.47 -7.24 -5.26
N CYS A 182 28.33 -6.52 -6.38
CA CYS A 182 27.05 -6.37 -7.09
C CYS A 182 26.53 -7.71 -7.62
N VAL A 183 27.41 -8.52 -8.22
CA VAL A 183 27.05 -9.86 -8.72
C VAL A 183 26.61 -10.76 -7.57
N ASN A 184 27.35 -10.78 -6.45
CA ASN A 184 27.01 -11.59 -5.29
C ASN A 184 25.71 -11.14 -4.62
N LEU A 185 25.49 -9.83 -4.52
CA LEU A 185 24.28 -9.26 -3.93
C LEU A 185 23.05 -9.59 -4.81
N THR A 186 23.07 -9.18 -6.07
CA THR A 186 21.90 -9.23 -6.97
C THR A 186 21.70 -10.57 -7.67
N GLY A 187 22.77 -11.36 -7.83
CA GLY A 187 22.78 -12.59 -8.60
C GLY A 187 22.82 -12.35 -10.12
N ILE A 188 22.86 -11.09 -10.56
CA ILE A 188 22.96 -10.72 -11.97
C ILE A 188 24.41 -10.86 -12.41
N THR A 189 24.66 -11.68 -13.43
CA THR A 189 26.00 -11.94 -13.94
C THR A 189 26.39 -10.94 -15.02
N GLN A 190 27.70 -10.80 -15.25
CA GLN A 190 28.22 -9.95 -16.33
C GLN A 190 27.65 -10.35 -17.71
N ASP A 191 27.56 -11.65 -17.99
CA ASP A 191 27.03 -12.17 -19.25
C ASP A 191 25.57 -11.75 -19.51
N ILE A 192 24.77 -11.63 -18.44
CA ILE A 192 23.38 -11.15 -18.54
C ILE A 192 23.35 -9.69 -18.97
N VAL A 193 24.11 -8.81 -18.29
CA VAL A 193 24.09 -7.37 -18.62
C VAL A 193 24.74 -7.10 -19.98
N ASP A 194 25.77 -7.83 -20.38
CA ASP A 194 26.44 -7.67 -21.68
C ASP A 194 25.48 -7.91 -22.86
N LYS A 195 24.60 -8.91 -22.71
CA LYS A 195 23.59 -9.30 -23.71
C LYS A 195 22.28 -8.51 -23.61
N SER A 196 22.16 -7.63 -22.62
CA SER A 196 20.94 -6.85 -22.38
C SER A 196 20.86 -5.61 -23.24
N ASP A 197 19.64 -5.11 -23.43
CA ASP A 197 19.39 -3.84 -24.10
C ASP A 197 19.78 -2.67 -23.17
N ILE A 198 20.06 -1.51 -23.77
CA ILE A 198 20.32 -0.28 -23.00
C ILE A 198 19.03 0.28 -22.39
N PHE A 199 19.15 1.08 -21.34
CA PHE A 199 17.99 1.59 -20.58
C PHE A 199 16.89 2.26 -21.43
N PRO A 200 17.19 3.13 -22.42
CA PRO A 200 16.15 3.73 -23.26
C PRO A 200 15.28 2.71 -24.01
N ASP A 201 15.83 1.56 -24.36
CA ASP A 201 15.19 0.53 -25.16
C ASP A 201 14.32 -0.37 -24.27
N VAL A 202 14.83 -0.70 -23.09
CA VAL A 202 14.06 -1.36 -22.04
C VAL A 202 12.88 -0.48 -21.58
N LEU A 203 13.10 0.83 -21.40
CA LEU A 203 12.02 1.75 -21.03
C LEU A 203 10.94 1.87 -22.12
N ARG A 204 11.30 1.76 -23.41
CA ARG A 204 10.31 1.66 -24.49
C ARG A 204 9.49 0.37 -24.36
N SER A 205 10.17 -0.76 -24.15
CA SER A 205 9.51 -2.06 -23.94
C SER A 205 8.56 -2.05 -22.73
N VAL A 206 8.94 -1.38 -21.63
CA VAL A 206 8.08 -1.15 -20.47
C VAL A 206 6.82 -0.37 -20.85
N VAL A 207 6.98 0.75 -21.56
CA VAL A 207 5.83 1.59 -21.95
C VAL A 207 4.89 0.82 -22.87
N ASP A 208 5.43 0.06 -23.82
CA ASP A 208 4.63 -0.74 -24.76
C ASP A 208 3.86 -1.84 -24.02
N TRP A 209 4.53 -2.57 -23.11
CA TRP A 209 3.87 -3.56 -22.25
C TRP A 209 2.77 -2.93 -21.37
N MET A 210 3.02 -1.78 -20.73
CA MET A 210 2.00 -1.11 -19.92
C MET A 210 0.79 -0.62 -20.74
N ARG A 211 1.00 -0.23 -22.00
CA ARG A 211 -0.07 0.16 -22.93
C ARG A 211 -0.88 -1.03 -23.42
N GLU A 212 -0.24 -2.17 -23.65
CA GLU A 212 -0.92 -3.43 -23.97
C GLU A 212 -1.90 -3.84 -22.86
N LYS A 213 -1.56 -3.54 -21.60
CA LYS A 213 -2.45 -3.72 -20.44
C LYS A 213 -3.48 -2.60 -20.24
N GLU A 214 -3.59 -1.66 -21.18
CA GLU A 214 -4.54 -0.55 -21.17
C GLU A 214 -4.46 0.36 -19.91
N LEU A 215 -3.26 0.47 -19.32
CA LEU A 215 -3.03 1.24 -18.08
C LEU A 215 -3.08 2.76 -18.34
N GLY A 216 -3.93 3.43 -17.57
CA GLY A 216 -4.16 4.88 -17.66
C GLY A 216 -5.17 5.27 -18.76
N THR A 217 -5.59 4.33 -19.60
CA THR A 217 -6.67 4.53 -20.59
C THR A 217 -7.96 3.89 -20.10
N LYS A 218 -7.99 2.56 -20.04
CA LYS A 218 -9.16 1.78 -19.59
C LYS A 218 -9.11 1.56 -18.08
N TYR A 219 -7.93 1.24 -17.56
CA TYR A 219 -7.75 0.91 -16.16
C TYR A 219 -6.97 1.98 -15.42
N LYS A 220 -7.48 2.36 -14.25
CA LYS A 220 -6.81 3.27 -13.34
C LYS A 220 -5.71 2.52 -12.60
N TYR A 221 -4.52 3.10 -12.54
CA TYR A 221 -3.39 2.42 -11.89
C TYR A 221 -2.52 3.35 -11.06
N ALA A 222 -1.67 2.77 -10.22
CA ALA A 222 -0.60 3.47 -9.51
C ALA A 222 0.70 2.65 -9.51
N ILE A 223 1.84 3.34 -9.46
CA ILE A 223 3.13 2.70 -9.20
C ILE A 223 3.31 2.52 -7.69
N LEU A 224 3.91 1.40 -7.28
CA LEU A 224 4.29 1.12 -5.90
C LEU A 224 5.74 0.62 -5.83
N THR A 225 6.49 1.08 -4.83
CA THR A 225 7.90 0.72 -4.60
C THR A 225 8.21 0.45 -3.12
N ASP A 226 9.27 -0.30 -2.82
CA ASP A 226 9.73 -0.57 -1.44
C ASP A 226 10.63 0.53 -0.87
N GLY A 227 10.04 1.72 -0.73
CA GLY A 227 10.74 2.91 -0.32
C GLY A 227 10.70 3.97 -1.40
N SER A 228 11.58 4.96 -1.30
CA SER A 228 11.59 6.11 -2.22
C SER A 228 12.69 6.04 -3.28
N TRP A 229 13.68 5.17 -3.07
CA TRP A 229 14.94 5.20 -3.83
C TRP A 229 14.78 4.83 -5.30
N ASP A 230 13.90 3.87 -5.62
CA ASP A 230 13.63 3.48 -7.01
C ASP A 230 13.32 4.66 -7.90
N MET A 231 12.32 5.44 -7.50
CA MET A 231 11.83 6.56 -8.29
C MET A 231 12.65 7.82 -8.08
N SER A 232 13.08 8.12 -6.85
CA SER A 232 13.75 9.39 -6.53
C SER A 232 15.26 9.38 -6.79
N LYS A 233 15.91 8.21 -6.70
CA LYS A 233 17.35 8.02 -6.87
C LYS A 233 17.65 7.28 -8.17
N PHE A 234 17.31 5.99 -8.28
CA PHE A 234 17.75 5.14 -9.40
C PHE A 234 17.19 5.60 -10.74
N LEU A 235 15.87 5.70 -10.89
CA LEU A 235 15.25 6.16 -12.14
C LEU A 235 15.63 7.61 -12.48
N ASN A 236 15.77 8.46 -11.46
CA ASN A 236 16.18 9.86 -11.64
C ASN A 236 17.62 9.98 -12.15
N MET A 237 18.55 9.21 -11.58
CA MET A 237 19.95 9.13 -12.04
C MET A 237 20.04 8.51 -13.44
N GLN A 238 19.37 7.39 -13.65
CA GLN A 238 19.37 6.68 -14.93
C GLN A 238 18.85 7.57 -16.07
N CYS A 239 17.76 8.32 -15.84
CA CYS A 239 17.27 9.27 -16.84
C CYS A 239 18.29 10.38 -17.15
N ARG A 240 19.10 10.82 -16.17
CA ARG A 240 20.15 11.82 -16.42
C ARG A 240 21.28 11.24 -17.27
N VAL A 241 21.76 10.04 -16.91
CA VAL A 241 22.82 9.32 -17.63
C VAL A 241 22.40 9.05 -19.08
N SER A 242 21.20 8.52 -19.29
CA SER A 242 20.65 8.23 -20.61
C SER A 242 20.11 9.46 -21.36
N ARG A 243 20.27 10.68 -20.80
CA ARG A 243 19.79 11.95 -21.39
C ARG A 243 18.29 11.94 -21.73
N LEU A 244 17.48 11.32 -20.87
CA LEU A 244 16.04 11.25 -20.99
C LEU A 244 15.34 12.23 -20.04
N LYS A 245 14.19 12.74 -20.48
CA LYS A 245 13.24 13.41 -19.58
C LYS A 245 12.63 12.36 -18.65
N TYR A 246 12.51 12.71 -17.37
CA TYR A 246 11.89 11.85 -16.37
C TYR A 246 10.44 11.50 -16.75
N PRO A 247 10.07 10.20 -16.86
CA PRO A 247 8.74 9.78 -17.32
C PRO A 247 7.61 10.35 -16.46
N ARG A 248 6.59 10.92 -17.09
CA ARG A 248 5.48 11.57 -16.36
C ARG A 248 4.70 10.58 -15.48
N PHE A 249 4.52 9.35 -15.96
CA PHE A 249 3.78 8.31 -15.24
C PHE A 249 4.49 7.85 -13.95
N ALA A 250 5.80 8.04 -13.85
CA ALA A 250 6.60 7.66 -12.68
C ALA A 250 6.77 8.79 -11.63
N LYS A 251 6.18 9.98 -11.86
CA LYS A 251 6.39 11.13 -10.96
C LYS A 251 5.68 11.04 -9.62
N LYS A 252 4.75 10.11 -9.45
CA LYS A 252 3.93 9.90 -8.25
C LYS A 252 3.87 8.40 -8.00
N TRP A 253 4.09 7.96 -6.77
CA TRP A 253 4.04 6.54 -6.42
C TRP A 253 3.58 6.33 -4.98
N ILE A 254 3.28 5.06 -4.70
CA ILE A 254 3.00 4.52 -3.38
C ILE A 254 4.31 3.99 -2.82
N ASN A 255 4.84 4.64 -1.78
CA ASN A 255 5.89 4.06 -0.96
C ASN A 255 5.24 3.12 0.06
N ILE A 256 5.39 1.81 -0.13
CA ILE A 256 4.72 0.83 0.72
C ILE A 256 5.26 0.84 2.15
N ARG A 257 6.54 1.17 2.37
CA ARG A 257 7.11 1.29 3.74
C ARG A 257 6.39 2.36 4.56
N LYS A 258 6.10 3.51 3.94
CA LYS A 258 5.30 4.59 4.57
C LYS A 258 3.88 4.12 4.85
N SER A 259 3.24 3.47 3.88
CA SER A 259 1.88 2.95 4.04
C SER A 259 1.80 1.90 5.15
N TYR A 260 2.74 0.95 5.18
CA TYR A 260 2.82 -0.13 6.16
C TYR A 260 3.00 0.42 7.57
N GLY A 261 4.00 1.30 7.77
CA GLY A 261 4.26 1.95 9.06
C GLY A 261 3.05 2.71 9.59
N ASN A 262 2.39 3.48 8.73
CA ASN A 262 1.21 4.26 9.10
C ASN A 262 -0.01 3.39 9.42
N PHE A 263 -0.20 2.30 8.69
CA PHE A 263 -1.37 1.43 8.80
C PHE A 263 -1.30 0.52 10.02
N TYR A 264 -0.18 -0.19 10.19
CA TYR A 264 0.06 -1.11 11.30
C TYR A 264 0.67 -0.44 12.54
N LYS A 265 0.95 0.87 12.49
CA LYS A 265 1.50 1.70 13.59
C LYS A 265 2.86 1.20 14.08
N VAL A 266 3.77 0.94 13.13
CA VAL A 266 5.14 0.52 13.42
C VAL A 266 6.16 1.58 12.98
N PRO A 267 7.31 1.70 13.67
CA PRO A 267 8.35 2.64 13.28
C PRO A 267 9.03 2.23 11.97
N ARG A 268 9.66 3.20 11.29
CA ARG A 268 10.39 2.99 10.02
C ARG A 268 11.43 1.87 10.10
N THR A 269 12.07 1.66 11.24
CA THR A 269 13.06 0.58 11.44
C THR A 269 12.46 -0.82 11.23
N GLN A 270 11.14 -0.97 11.33
CA GLN A 270 10.41 -2.22 11.14
C GLN A 270 9.74 -2.33 9.76
N THR A 271 10.17 -1.53 8.78
CA THR A 271 9.58 -1.48 7.43
C THR A 271 10.52 -2.00 6.34
N LYS A 272 11.55 -2.78 6.70
CA LYS A 272 12.35 -3.52 5.71
C LYS A 272 11.49 -4.67 5.15
N LEU A 273 11.67 -5.02 3.87
CA LEU A 273 10.89 -6.06 3.18
C LEU A 273 10.73 -7.35 3.98
N THR A 274 11.85 -7.97 4.39
CA THR A 274 11.85 -9.21 5.17
C THR A 274 11.13 -9.06 6.53
N THR A 275 11.32 -7.93 7.21
CA THR A 275 10.64 -7.63 8.48
C THR A 275 9.14 -7.43 8.30
N MET A 276 8.70 -6.81 7.20
CA MET A 276 7.27 -6.66 6.90
C MET A 276 6.62 -8.03 6.67
N LEU A 277 7.24 -8.89 5.85
CA LEU A 277 6.77 -10.27 5.64
C LEU A 277 6.67 -11.05 6.95
N GLU A 278 7.75 -11.06 7.74
CA GLU A 278 7.81 -11.76 9.02
C GLU A 278 6.68 -11.30 9.97
N LYS A 279 6.46 -9.99 10.08
CA LYS A 279 5.41 -9.42 10.95
C LYS A 279 4.00 -9.73 10.48
N LEU A 280 3.80 -9.94 9.18
CA LEU A 280 2.55 -10.46 8.60
C LEU A 280 2.43 -11.99 8.75
N GLY A 281 3.49 -12.68 9.19
CA GLY A 281 3.55 -14.14 9.29
C GLY A 281 3.68 -14.82 7.92
N MET A 282 4.35 -14.14 6.99
CA MET A 282 4.72 -14.66 5.67
C MET A 282 6.23 -14.91 5.60
N THR A 283 6.62 -15.84 4.74
CA THR A 283 8.01 -16.07 4.35
C THR A 283 8.33 -15.39 3.03
N TYR A 284 9.58 -14.98 2.88
CA TYR A 284 10.12 -14.55 1.60
C TYR A 284 10.10 -15.72 0.61
N ASP A 285 9.78 -15.42 -0.65
CA ASP A 285 9.75 -16.40 -1.75
C ASP A 285 10.70 -15.95 -2.88
N GLY A 286 11.52 -16.86 -3.40
CA GLY A 286 12.55 -16.55 -4.39
C GLY A 286 13.89 -16.09 -3.80
N ARG A 287 14.66 -15.32 -4.58
CA ARG A 287 16.00 -14.85 -4.21
C ARG A 287 15.98 -13.37 -3.78
N LEU A 288 16.42 -13.09 -2.55
CA LEU A 288 16.63 -11.71 -2.09
C LEU A 288 17.55 -10.93 -3.02
N HIS A 289 17.21 -9.67 -3.31
CA HIS A 289 17.93 -8.80 -4.25
C HIS A 289 17.88 -9.27 -5.71
N SER A 290 16.92 -10.15 -6.05
CA SER A 290 16.42 -10.24 -7.41
C SER A 290 15.20 -9.35 -7.51
N GLY A 291 15.26 -8.32 -8.35
CA GLY A 291 14.24 -7.28 -8.38
C GLY A 291 12.85 -7.84 -8.69
N VAL A 292 12.74 -8.86 -9.55
CA VAL A 292 11.45 -9.51 -9.85
C VAL A 292 10.88 -10.27 -8.65
N ASP A 293 11.71 -10.97 -7.87
CA ASP A 293 11.26 -11.72 -6.71
C ASP A 293 10.94 -10.77 -5.55
N ASP A 294 11.74 -9.73 -5.34
CA ASP A 294 11.42 -8.66 -4.40
C ASP A 294 10.09 -7.98 -4.76
N SER A 295 9.88 -7.63 -6.04
CA SER A 295 8.61 -7.07 -6.53
C SER A 295 7.40 -7.98 -6.27
N LYS A 296 7.53 -9.30 -6.44
CA LYS A 296 6.45 -10.26 -6.12
C LYS A 296 6.16 -10.29 -4.61
N ASN A 297 7.19 -10.27 -3.77
CA ASN A 297 7.02 -10.23 -2.32
C ASN A 297 6.39 -8.91 -1.86
N ILE A 298 6.77 -7.79 -2.46
CA ILE A 298 6.14 -6.49 -2.22
C ILE A 298 4.67 -6.51 -2.65
N ALA A 299 4.34 -7.12 -3.79
CA ALA A 299 2.95 -7.31 -4.24
C ALA A 299 2.14 -8.17 -3.25
N ARG A 300 2.73 -9.24 -2.69
CA ARG A 300 2.10 -10.05 -1.63
C ARG A 300 1.79 -9.22 -0.38
N ILE A 301 2.71 -8.34 0.04
CA ILE A 301 2.45 -7.40 1.15
C ILE A 301 1.32 -6.45 0.78
N ALA A 302 1.33 -5.88 -0.43
CA ALA A 302 0.30 -4.95 -0.88
C ALA A 302 -1.08 -5.61 -0.87
N ALA A 303 -1.21 -6.82 -1.43
CA ALA A 303 -2.43 -7.61 -1.40
C ALA A 303 -2.90 -7.87 0.04
N HIS A 304 -1.99 -8.27 0.94
CA HIS A 304 -2.30 -8.51 2.35
C HIS A 304 -2.81 -7.25 3.06
N MET A 305 -2.20 -6.09 2.77
CA MET A 305 -2.64 -4.80 3.30
C MET A 305 -4.03 -4.41 2.80
N LEU A 306 -4.32 -4.62 1.52
CA LEU A 306 -5.65 -4.39 0.93
C LEU A 306 -6.71 -5.28 1.58
N GLN A 307 -6.41 -6.58 1.81
CA GLN A 307 -7.28 -7.51 2.53
C GLN A 307 -7.58 -7.05 3.96
N ASP A 308 -6.57 -6.50 4.64
CA ASP A 308 -6.72 -5.91 5.97
C ASP A 308 -7.51 -4.59 5.96
N GLY A 309 -7.91 -4.09 4.78
CA GLY A 309 -8.67 -2.86 4.61
C GLY A 309 -7.81 -1.60 4.63
N CYS A 310 -6.53 -1.70 4.26
CA CYS A 310 -5.71 -0.54 3.93
C CYS A 310 -6.06 -0.07 2.52
N GLU A 311 -6.34 1.22 2.37
CA GLU A 311 -6.38 1.82 1.04
C GLU A 311 -4.98 2.35 0.71
N LEU A 312 -4.22 1.60 -0.08
CA LEU A 312 -2.90 2.05 -0.53
C LEU A 312 -3.10 3.23 -1.49
N ARG A 313 -2.51 4.39 -1.17
CA ARG A 313 -2.64 5.60 -2.01
C ARG A 313 -1.26 6.21 -2.27
N VAL A 314 -1.16 6.93 -3.38
CA VAL A 314 0.03 7.73 -3.70
C VAL A 314 0.37 8.62 -2.51
N ASN A 315 1.60 8.50 -2.02
CA ASN A 315 2.08 9.19 -0.84
C ASN A 315 3.46 9.86 -1.05
N GLU A 316 4.08 9.67 -2.21
CA GLU A 316 5.33 10.31 -2.62
C GLU A 316 5.27 10.80 -4.07
N ARG A 317 6.05 11.84 -4.36
CA ARG A 317 6.22 12.38 -5.71
C ARG A 317 7.60 13.00 -5.94
N MET A 318 8.01 13.06 -7.20
CA MET A 318 9.10 13.92 -7.68
C MET A 318 8.53 15.26 -8.18
N HIS A 319 9.04 16.36 -7.64
CA HIS A 319 8.74 17.71 -8.11
C HIS A 319 10.00 18.56 -8.10
N ALA A 320 10.31 19.24 -9.22
CA ALA A 320 11.53 20.04 -9.39
C ALA A 320 12.84 19.28 -9.00
N GLY A 321 12.89 17.97 -9.24
CA GLY A 321 14.04 17.12 -8.89
C GLY A 321 14.15 16.74 -7.41
N GLN A 322 13.18 17.12 -6.58
CA GLN A 322 13.12 16.81 -5.15
C GLN A 322 12.00 15.81 -4.83
N LEU A 323 12.26 14.97 -3.83
CA LEU A 323 11.28 14.06 -3.25
C LEU A 323 10.34 14.84 -2.33
N MET A 324 9.03 14.71 -2.54
CA MET A 324 7.99 15.32 -1.70
C MET A 324 6.95 14.29 -1.26
N THR A 325 6.35 14.51 -0.11
CA THR A 325 5.16 13.75 0.34
C THR A 325 3.90 14.26 -0.35
N VAL A 326 2.96 13.35 -0.64
CA VAL A 326 1.63 13.67 -1.17
C VAL A 326 0.60 13.60 -0.03
N SER A 327 -0.28 14.61 0.05
CA SER A 327 -1.28 14.70 1.12
C SER A 327 -2.26 13.53 1.09
N SER A 328 -2.64 13.05 2.27
CA SER A 328 -3.65 12.01 2.41
C SER A 328 -5.08 12.47 2.14
N SER A 329 -5.33 13.79 2.14
CA SER A 329 -6.65 14.37 1.86
C SER A 329 -6.98 14.47 0.37
N LEU A 330 -6.00 14.29 -0.51
CA LEU A 330 -6.22 14.36 -1.95
C LEU A 330 -6.98 13.12 -2.45
N PRO A 331 -7.83 13.27 -3.47
CA PRO A 331 -8.56 12.15 -4.07
C PRO A 331 -7.60 11.14 -4.69
N PHE A 332 -8.08 9.93 -4.93
CA PHE A 332 -7.36 8.93 -5.71
C PHE A 332 -7.21 9.42 -7.15
N GLU A 333 -5.98 9.74 -7.55
CA GLU A 333 -5.64 10.13 -8.91
C GLU A 333 -4.79 9.02 -9.52
N GLY A 334 -5.22 8.48 -10.66
CA GLY A 334 -4.45 7.45 -11.37
C GLY A 334 -3.18 8.05 -11.98
N ALA A 335 -2.16 7.21 -12.17
CA ALA A 335 -1.03 7.59 -12.99
C ALA A 335 -1.49 7.84 -14.44
N PRO A 336 -0.91 8.86 -15.13
CA PRO A 336 -1.25 9.14 -16.52
C PRO A 336 -0.79 8.01 -17.44
N VAL A 337 -1.41 7.88 -18.62
CA VAL A 337 -1.01 6.94 -19.68
C VAL A 337 0.51 6.98 -19.89
N PRO A 338 1.21 5.83 -19.87
CA PRO A 338 2.64 5.78 -20.08
C PRO A 338 2.99 6.23 -21.51
N GLN A 339 4.03 7.05 -21.61
CA GLN A 339 4.51 7.65 -22.85
C GLN A 339 5.96 7.29 -23.09
N ASN A 340 6.31 7.09 -24.36
CA ASN A 340 7.67 6.74 -24.76
C ASN A 340 8.67 7.79 -24.24
N PRO A 341 9.89 7.35 -23.87
CA PRO A 341 10.92 8.25 -23.39
C PRO A 341 11.22 9.34 -24.41
N GLN A 342 11.39 10.56 -23.92
CA GLN A 342 11.78 11.72 -24.72
C GLN A 342 13.20 12.12 -24.35
N LEU A 343 14.02 12.42 -25.36
CA LEU A 343 15.33 12.99 -25.13
C LEU A 343 15.19 14.35 -24.40
N ARG A 344 16.14 14.60 -23.52
CA ARG A 344 16.33 15.89 -22.87
C ARG A 344 17.19 16.74 -23.81
N ASN A 345 16.61 17.82 -24.32
CA ASN A 345 17.31 18.83 -25.11
C ASN A 345 18.45 19.47 -24.31
#